data_AF-A0A530AFA1-F1
#
_entry.id   AF-A0A530AFA1-F1
#
_cell.length_a   1.000
_cell.length_b   1.000
_cell.length_c   1.000
_cell.angle_alpha   90.00
_cell.angle_beta   90.00
_cell.angle_gamma   90.00
#
_symmetry.space_group_name_H-M   'P 1'
#
loop_
_entity.id
_entity.type
_entity.pdbx_description
1 polymer ?
#
loop_
_entity_poly.entity_id
_entity_poly.type
_entity_poly.pdbx_seq_one_letter_code
_entity_poly.pdbx_strand_id
1 'polypeptide(L)'
;MIDELRAALAAIPVLASYDGPLERLGGLTNRVYRAGDVCLRIPGKGTEEYINRANEAVAAREAASAGVSPLVLYADPASGVMATRFIA
;
A
#
# COMPACT_ATOMS: atom_id res chain seq x y z
N MET A 1 -9.46 14.07 1.12
CA MET A 1 -9.16 12.75 1.73
C MET A 1 -9.56 11.60 0.80
N ILE A 2 -10.77 11.62 0.22
CA ILE A 2 -11.15 10.71 -0.88
C ILE A 2 -10.29 10.96 -2.13
N ASP A 3 -10.01 12.22 -2.48
CA ASP A 3 -9.25 12.54 -3.70
C ASP A 3 -7.80 12.01 -3.65
N GLU A 4 -7.15 12.11 -2.50
CA GLU A 4 -5.79 11.56 -2.28
C GLU A 4 -5.78 10.04 -2.40
N LEU A 5 -6.82 9.38 -1.89
CA LEU A 5 -6.97 7.93 -1.98
C LEU A 5 -7.25 7.48 -3.42
N ARG A 6 -8.07 8.22 -4.17
CA ARG A 6 -8.33 7.97 -5.60
C ARG A 6 -7.11 8.26 -6.46
N ALA A 7 -6.32 9.28 -6.14
CA ALA A 7 -5.04 9.54 -6.80
C ALA A 7 -4.04 8.41 -6.55
N ALA A 8 -3.96 7.87 -5.33
CA ALA A 8 -3.12 6.71 -5.01
C ALA A 8 -3.55 5.45 -5.78
N LEU A 9 -4.86 5.21 -5.93
CA LEU A 9 -5.39 4.11 -6.75
C LEU A 9 -4.98 4.24 -8.21
N ALA A 10 -5.11 5.44 -8.79
CA ALA A 10 -4.75 5.71 -10.19
C ALA A 10 -3.25 5.46 -10.49
N ALA A 11 -2.38 5.62 -9.51
CA ALA A 11 -0.95 5.36 -9.64
C ALA A 11 -0.58 3.85 -9.64
N ILE A 12 -1.51 2.99 -9.24
CA ILE A 12 -1.30 1.54 -9.09
C ILE A 12 -1.99 0.82 -10.26
N PRO A 13 -1.26 0.21 -11.22
CA PRO A 13 -1.87 -0.37 -12.41
C PRO A 13 -3.00 -1.37 -12.14
N VAL A 14 -2.86 -2.21 -11.09
CA VAL A 14 -3.89 -3.21 -10.72
C VAL A 14 -5.13 -2.59 -10.06
N LEU A 15 -5.08 -1.31 -9.66
CA LEU A 15 -6.18 -0.58 -9.02
C LEU A 15 -6.63 0.66 -9.78
N ALA A 16 -6.01 0.99 -10.93
CA ALA A 16 -6.26 2.25 -11.63
C ALA A 16 -7.72 2.44 -12.05
N SER A 17 -8.40 1.34 -12.40
CA SER A 17 -9.82 1.33 -12.76
C SER A 17 -10.74 0.90 -11.61
N TYR A 18 -10.24 0.80 -10.38
CA TYR A 18 -11.05 0.37 -9.24
C TYR A 18 -11.96 1.50 -8.73
N ASP A 19 -13.27 1.32 -8.88
CA ASP A 19 -14.31 2.25 -8.46
C ASP A 19 -15.11 1.78 -7.23
N GLY A 20 -14.88 0.53 -6.80
CA GLY A 20 -15.56 -0.09 -5.65
C GLY A 20 -15.27 0.54 -4.28
N PRO A 21 -15.83 -0.06 -3.21
CA PRO A 21 -15.71 0.46 -1.85
C PRO A 21 -14.27 0.41 -1.33
N LEU A 22 -13.94 1.36 -0.46
CA LEU A 22 -12.64 1.44 0.19
C LEU A 22 -12.85 1.35 1.69
N GLU A 23 -12.53 0.19 2.25
CA GLU A 23 -12.73 -0.08 3.67
C GLU A 23 -11.46 0.32 4.44
N ARG A 24 -11.60 1.21 5.43
CA ARG A 24 -10.48 1.61 6.27
C ARG A 24 -10.11 0.47 7.21
N LEU A 25 -8.87 0.00 7.13
CA LEU A 25 -8.30 -0.96 8.06
C LEU A 25 -7.55 -0.24 9.20
N GLY A 26 -7.08 -1.03 10.17
CA GLY A 26 -6.15 -0.55 11.19
C GLY A 26 -4.85 0.00 10.58
N GLY A 27 -4.04 0.64 11.42
CA GLY A 27 -2.77 1.22 11.00
C GLY A 27 -2.52 2.54 11.71
N LEU A 28 -1.46 2.56 12.51
CA LEU A 28 -1.07 3.74 13.29
C LEU A 28 -0.26 4.71 12.43
N THR A 29 0.83 4.22 11.83
CA THR A 29 1.77 5.03 11.03
C THR A 29 1.45 5.03 9.53
N ASN A 30 0.70 4.04 9.05
CA ASN A 30 0.20 3.99 7.67
C ASN A 30 -1.32 4.05 7.69
N ARG A 31 -1.90 4.76 6.72
CA ARG A 31 -3.34 4.70 6.42
C ARG A 31 -3.54 3.52 5.49
N VAL A 32 -4.21 2.48 5.97
CA VAL A 32 -4.39 1.21 5.24
C VAL A 32 -5.85 1.04 4.85
N TYR A 33 -6.11 0.66 3.61
CA TYR A 33 -7.44 0.44 3.07
C TYR A 33 -7.51 -0.89 2.34
N ARG A 34 -8.66 -1.57 2.42
CA ARG A 34 -8.99 -2.68 1.52
C ARG A 34 -9.73 -2.14 0.29
N ALA A 35 -9.28 -2.56 -0.88
CA ALA A 35 -9.87 -2.31 -2.19
C ALA A 35 -10.05 -3.64 -2.92
N GLY A 36 -11.23 -4.25 -2.84
CA GLY A 36 -11.47 -5.62 -3.30
C GLY A 36 -10.52 -6.62 -2.62
N ASP A 37 -9.67 -7.26 -3.42
CA ASP A 37 -8.66 -8.24 -2.97
C ASP A 37 -7.27 -7.62 -2.79
N VAL A 38 -7.17 -6.30 -2.68
CA VAL A 38 -5.92 -5.57 -2.49
C VAL A 38 -5.95 -4.78 -1.18
N CYS A 39 -4.84 -4.84 -0.46
CA CYS A 39 -4.54 -4.00 0.69
C CYS A 39 -3.67 -2.82 0.23
N LEU A 40 -4.26 -1.62 0.18
CA LEU A 40 -3.59 -0.37 -0.15
C LEU A 40 -3.02 0.28 1.11
N ARG A 41 -1.72 0.58 1.10
CA ARG A 41 -1.01 1.26 2.18
C ARG A 41 -0.52 2.62 1.69
N ILE A 42 -0.98 3.68 2.35
CA ILE A 42 -0.53 5.05 2.12
C ILE A 42 0.24 5.51 3.36
N PRO A 43 1.45 6.09 3.19
CA PRO A 43 2.20 6.68 4.29
C PRO A 43 1.38 7.67 5.12
N GLY A 44 1.57 7.62 6.43
CA GLY A 44 1.18 8.70 7.33
C GLY A 44 2.08 9.91 7.13
N LYS A 45 1.51 11.10 7.28
CA LYS A 45 2.26 12.37 7.23
C LYS A 45 3.33 12.40 8.33
N GLY A 46 4.54 12.85 8.02
CA GLY A 46 5.64 12.97 8.98
C GLY A 46 6.40 11.67 9.22
N THR A 47 6.11 10.60 8.48
CA THR A 47 6.83 9.31 8.61
C THR A 47 8.11 9.26 7.79
N GLU A 48 8.27 10.18 6.84
CA GLU A 48 9.43 10.35 5.98
C GLU A 48 10.74 10.57 6.75
N GLU A 49 10.67 11.14 7.97
CA GLU A 49 11.84 11.41 8.80
C GLU A 49 12.40 10.16 9.50
N TYR A 50 11.61 9.08 9.63
CA TYR A 50 12.00 7.90 10.41
C TYR A 50 11.65 6.55 9.75
N ILE A 51 10.96 6.53 8.61
CA ILE A 51 10.68 5.33 7.83
C ILE A 51 11.37 5.41 6.47
N ASN A 52 12.36 4.55 6.26
CA ASN A 52 13.02 4.41 4.96
C ASN A 52 12.17 3.55 4.00
N ARG A 53 11.51 4.21 3.03
CA ARG A 53 10.59 3.59 2.07
C ARG A 53 11.29 2.73 1.02
N ALA A 54 12.53 3.07 0.66
CA ALA A 54 13.34 2.23 -0.23
C ALA A 54 13.64 0.87 0.43
N ASN A 55 14.02 0.89 1.71
CA ASN A 55 14.24 -0.32 2.49
C ASN A 55 12.94 -1.11 2.68
N GLU A 56 11.82 -0.45 2.99
CA GLU A 56 10.52 -1.11 3.15
C GLU A 56 10.09 -1.85 1.87
N ALA A 57 10.26 -1.23 0.69
CA ALA A 57 9.91 -1.85 -0.58
C ALA A 57 10.74 -3.10 -0.89
N VAL A 58 12.04 -3.09 -0.61
CA VAL A 58 12.92 -4.26 -0.77
C VAL A 58 12.53 -5.35 0.23
N ALA A 59 12.46 -5.02 1.52
CA ALA A 59 12.13 -5.97 2.57
C ALA A 59 10.76 -6.63 2.37
N ALA A 60 9.76 -5.87 1.91
CA ALA A 60 8.43 -6.40 1.63
C ALA A 60 8.45 -7.43 0.49
N ARG A 61 9.20 -7.16 -0.59
CA ARG A 61 9.35 -8.10 -1.72
C ARG A 61 10.10 -9.36 -1.31
N GLU A 62 11.20 -9.22 -0.57
CA GLU A 62 11.97 -10.38 -0.08
C GLU A 62 11.15 -11.25 0.88
N ALA A 63 10.40 -10.63 1.80
CA ALA A 63 9.51 -11.36 2.70
C ALA A 63 8.39 -12.10 1.95
N ALA A 64 7.90 -11.53 0.84
CA ALA A 64 6.90 -12.18 0.00
C ALA A 64 7.51 -13.36 -0.79
N SER A 65 8.71 -13.18 -1.33
CA SER A 65 9.50 -14.23 -1.99
C SER A 65 9.79 -15.41 -1.05
N ALA A 66 10.06 -15.12 0.22
CA ALA A 66 10.24 -16.12 1.27
C ALA A 66 8.92 -16.78 1.75
N GLY A 67 7.76 -16.36 1.24
CA GLY A 67 6.45 -16.89 1.63
C GLY A 67 5.97 -16.45 3.02
N VAL A 68 6.58 -15.41 3.59
CA VAL A 68 6.28 -14.91 4.94
C VAL A 68 5.28 -13.75 4.91
N SER A 69 5.31 -12.90 3.88
CA SER A 69 4.39 -11.77 3.72
C SER A 69 3.46 -11.94 2.51
N PRO A 70 2.34 -11.20 2.43
CA PRO A 70 1.49 -11.20 1.25
C PRO A 70 2.21 -10.71 0.00
N LEU A 71 1.79 -11.20 -1.17
CA LEU A 71 2.33 -10.80 -2.46
C LEU A 71 2.28 -9.27 -2.63
N VAL A 72 3.43 -8.67 -2.93
CA VAL A 72 3.55 -7.24 -3.27
C VAL A 72 3.15 -7.05 -4.73
N LEU A 73 2.03 -6.36 -4.96
CA LEU A 73 1.51 -6.06 -6.30
C LEU A 73 2.09 -4.75 -6.84
N TYR A 74 2.41 -3.82 -5.94
CA TYR A 74 2.99 -2.53 -6.26
C TYR A 74 3.73 -1.98 -5.04
N ALA A 75 4.87 -1.34 -5.25
CA ALA A 75 5.56 -0.56 -4.22
C ALA A 75 6.35 0.56 -4.89
N ASP A 76 6.03 1.80 -4.53
CA ASP A 76 6.75 2.99 -4.95
C ASP A 76 7.52 3.58 -3.77
N PRO A 77 8.86 3.50 -3.77
CA PRO A 77 9.67 4.04 -2.67
C PRO A 77 9.70 5.57 -2.64
N ALA A 78 9.34 6.27 -3.73
CA ALA A 78 9.33 7.73 -3.78
C ALA A 78 8.11 8.31 -3.05
N SER A 79 6.92 7.79 -3.32
CA SER A 79 5.70 8.18 -2.59
C SER A 79 5.48 7.39 -1.30
N GLY A 80 6.13 6.23 -1.15
CA GLY A 80 5.91 5.26 -0.08
C GLY A 80 4.61 4.48 -0.19
N VAL A 81 3.85 4.64 -1.29
CA VAL A 81 2.63 3.87 -1.55
C VAL A 81 2.97 2.42 -1.84
N MET A 82 2.22 1.50 -1.21
CA MET A 82 2.39 0.06 -1.43
C MET A 82 1.04 -0.64 -1.52
N ALA A 83 0.94 -1.63 -2.40
CA ALA A 83 -0.25 -2.45 -2.57
C ALA A 83 0.13 -3.93 -2.47
N THR A 84 -0.57 -4.69 -1.63
CA THR A 84 -0.36 -6.14 -1.47
C THR A 84 -1.65 -6.90 -1.68
N ARG A 85 -1.58 -8.21 -1.95
CA ARG A 85 -2.77 -9.07 -1.88
C ARG A 85 -3.41 -8.96 -0.49
N PHE A 86 -4.73 -8.82 -0.43
CA PHE A 86 -5.49 -8.90 0.81
C PHE A 86 -5.65 -10.37 1.23
N ILE A 87 -5.54 -10.64 2.53
CA ILE A 87 -5.73 -11.96 3.13
C ILE A 87 -6.98 -11.88 4.01
N ALA A 88 -7.96 -12.73 3.75
CA ALA A 88 -9.22 -12.80 4.48
C ALA A 88 -9.13 -13.73 5.70
#